data_AF-A0A3B8SUR0-F1
#
_entry.id   AF-A0A3B8SUR0-F1
#
_cell.length_a   1.000
_cell.length_b   1.000
_cell.length_c   1.000
_cell.angle_alpha   90.00
_cell.angle_beta   90.00
_cell.angle_gamma   90.00
#
_symmetry.space_group_name_H-M   'P 1'
#
loop_
_entity.id
_entity.type
_entity.pdbx_description
1 polymer ?
#
loop_
_entity_poly.entity_id
_entity_poly.type
_entity_poly.pdbx_seq_one_letter_code
_entity_poly.pdbx_strand_id
1 'polypeptide(L)'
;MIKFYNGINKLKNKISLKRLSHSNHPRIKQTLTKLTITALLVASLTGCGVANKTTSIQNTQTVSPSTITQVSSSTSSSSSIEVSQNNYSLSYNRFLYDTHDTLDNTLSLNEYSNEQGISKSGNNADRRLAKGLYEGTETTVTDEAYNSFINYVDNENVVYVYEDYYNIDEALNKTGATISYQTHSHTDITKDTNLTPDLLVEVILRNNKPYLEEYPEFYELSNEDIKEIATYIVESIENNKENLTDTSLDRVFCQISNLKIVGFDSSDPELNPGGNIVNAQYCSDNTIVIDKKQIALLPNDDAKAKTYKHEINHIYHRVCEDELNEDYELVGISQLWHDLDVNPLFWRWHYEAAAESMVMTEYNTQEAVVYKNFVNYLRSMDLIALINPNYKENALEISSLNNNPEDLFKIFNAETLEEKKELIKLMYSIDYLQIEREDLEEEYENETGNTFESRLQVKYEMKKSICVTLAKYFYKNLAERIKNDNVTLEDIFYLINVFESDLNTHILYDEAYDESIKKENIYFLEEYITIQDNFFRMLASSNNLDENEIVDLFNSYAMVIQGEDGTYRRNVGLNWLEDTEREFIFNLLTKNITSFTNNIRNMYNVESHQYTR
;
A
#
# COMPACT_ATOMS: atom_id res chain seq x y z
N MET A 1 -8.87 5.43 -31.12
CA MET A 1 -7.59 5.60 -30.41
C MET A 1 -6.39 5.00 -31.14
N ILE A 2 -6.35 3.70 -31.46
CA ILE A 2 -5.21 3.06 -32.16
C ILE A 2 -4.81 3.77 -33.48
N LYS A 3 -5.78 4.24 -34.28
CA LYS A 3 -5.51 5.03 -35.51
C LYS A 3 -4.96 6.44 -35.24
N PHE A 4 -5.26 7.01 -34.07
CA PHE A 4 -4.78 8.32 -33.64
C PHE A 4 -3.35 8.21 -33.10
N TYR A 5 -3.07 7.20 -32.28
CA TYR A 5 -1.72 6.86 -31.78
C TYR A 5 -0.75 6.52 -32.92
N ASN A 6 -1.18 5.68 -33.87
CA ASN A 6 -0.40 5.38 -35.08
C ASN A 6 -0.23 6.60 -36.01
N GLY A 7 -1.12 7.60 -35.91
CA GLY A 7 -0.99 8.88 -36.59
C GLY A 7 0.10 9.77 -35.98
N ILE A 8 0.20 9.80 -34.64
CA ILE A 8 1.21 10.56 -33.90
C ILE A 8 2.60 9.95 -34.09
N ASN A 9 2.76 8.63 -34.04
CA ASN A 9 4.04 7.98 -34.29
C ASN A 9 4.53 8.14 -35.75
N LYS A 10 3.59 8.18 -36.72
CA LYS A 10 3.92 8.56 -38.11
C LYS A 10 4.30 10.03 -38.26
N LEU A 11 3.79 10.93 -37.41
CA LEU A 11 4.16 12.35 -37.41
C LEU A 11 5.53 12.57 -36.76
N LYS A 12 5.83 11.90 -35.63
CA LYS A 12 7.15 11.93 -34.95
C LYS A 12 8.27 11.50 -35.91
N ASN A 13 8.05 10.47 -36.72
CA ASN A 13 9.05 10.00 -37.70
C ASN A 13 9.17 10.88 -38.96
N LYS A 14 8.21 11.77 -39.25
CA LYS A 14 8.23 12.63 -40.45
C LYS A 14 8.70 14.06 -40.18
N ILE A 15 8.72 14.50 -38.93
CA ILE A 15 8.98 15.89 -38.56
C ILE A 15 10.15 15.91 -37.59
N SER A 16 11.35 16.32 -38.05
CA SER A 16 12.42 16.64 -37.11
C SER A 16 11.96 17.84 -36.28
N LEU A 17 11.64 17.63 -34.99
CA LEU A 17 11.23 18.67 -34.04
C LEU A 17 12.20 19.87 -33.99
N LYS A 18 13.48 19.65 -34.37
CA LYS A 18 14.50 20.68 -34.56
C LYS A 18 14.14 21.82 -35.53
N ARG A 19 13.24 21.59 -36.50
CA ARG A 19 12.81 22.62 -37.48
C ARG A 19 11.61 23.45 -37.03
N LEU A 20 10.81 22.97 -36.07
CA LEU A 20 9.61 23.68 -35.59
C LEU A 20 9.88 24.56 -34.37
N SER A 21 10.89 24.23 -33.55
CA SER A 21 11.30 25.06 -32.40
C SER A 21 11.82 26.46 -32.79
N HIS A 22 12.13 26.70 -34.07
CA HIS A 22 12.59 27.98 -34.60
C HIS A 22 11.52 28.77 -35.36
N SER A 23 10.25 28.32 -35.33
CA SER A 23 9.13 29.05 -35.95
C SER A 23 8.70 30.23 -35.08
N ASN A 24 8.90 31.46 -35.57
CA ASN A 24 8.35 32.69 -34.97
C ASN A 24 6.84 32.89 -35.20
N HIS A 25 6.15 31.89 -35.76
CA HIS A 25 4.72 32.01 -36.05
C HIS A 25 3.88 31.74 -34.78
N PRO A 26 3.13 32.73 -34.25
CA PRO A 26 2.47 32.65 -32.95
C PRO A 26 1.51 31.46 -32.82
N ARG A 27 0.76 31.17 -33.89
CA ARG A 27 -0.16 30.01 -33.93
C ARG A 27 0.54 28.65 -33.84
N ILE A 28 1.75 28.52 -34.39
CA ILE A 28 2.51 27.26 -34.33
C ILE A 28 3.08 27.06 -32.93
N LYS A 29 3.56 28.14 -32.28
CA LYS A 29 3.94 28.10 -30.86
C LYS A 29 2.76 27.73 -29.99
N GLN A 30 1.60 28.37 -30.16
CA GLN A 30 0.41 28.09 -29.35
C GLN A 30 -0.10 26.66 -29.54
N THR A 31 -0.05 26.10 -30.76
CA THR A 31 -0.40 24.70 -31.02
C THR A 31 0.62 23.72 -30.45
N LEU A 32 1.92 24.03 -30.50
CA LEU A 32 2.98 23.21 -29.90
C LEU A 32 2.89 23.24 -28.37
N THR A 33 2.70 24.41 -27.76
CA THR A 33 2.48 24.55 -26.32
C THR A 33 1.25 23.77 -25.87
N LYS A 34 0.13 23.86 -26.59
CA LYS A 34 -1.06 23.04 -26.30
C LYS A 34 -0.77 21.54 -26.42
N LEU A 35 -0.05 21.09 -27.44
CA LEU A 35 0.32 19.68 -27.61
C LEU A 35 1.29 19.19 -26.54
N THR A 36 2.23 20.03 -26.09
CA THR A 36 3.18 19.72 -25.02
C THR A 36 2.49 19.68 -23.67
N ILE A 37 1.57 20.62 -23.39
CA ILE A 37 0.72 20.61 -22.19
C ILE A 37 -0.20 19.40 -22.18
N THR A 38 -0.86 19.07 -23.30
CA THR A 38 -1.67 17.85 -23.40
C THR A 38 -0.81 16.60 -23.26
N ALA A 39 0.45 16.59 -23.72
CA ALA A 39 1.34 15.45 -23.53
C ALA A 39 1.86 15.32 -22.09
N LEU A 40 2.17 16.44 -21.42
CA LEU A 40 2.56 16.50 -20.00
C LEU A 40 1.38 16.11 -19.10
N LEU A 41 0.18 16.62 -19.37
CA LEU A 41 -1.05 16.22 -18.70
C LEU A 41 -1.38 14.76 -18.97
N VAL A 42 -1.30 14.27 -20.22
CA VAL A 42 -1.58 12.85 -20.50
C VAL A 42 -0.55 11.94 -19.84
N ALA A 43 0.74 12.29 -19.84
CA ALA A 43 1.79 11.52 -19.16
C ALA A 43 1.63 11.53 -17.63
N SER A 44 1.26 12.68 -17.04
CA SER A 44 0.97 12.78 -15.61
C SER A 44 -0.36 12.13 -15.21
N LEU A 45 -1.36 12.12 -16.10
CA LEU A 45 -2.69 11.53 -15.88
C LEU A 45 -2.73 10.02 -16.16
N THR A 46 -1.88 9.47 -17.03
CA THR A 46 -1.68 8.00 -17.12
C THR A 46 -1.01 7.44 -15.87
N GLY A 47 -0.35 8.30 -15.08
CA GLY A 47 0.08 8.04 -13.71
C GLY A 47 -1.00 8.25 -12.65
N CYS A 48 -2.30 8.35 -12.97
CA CYS A 48 -3.41 8.44 -12.01
C CYS A 48 -4.38 7.26 -12.22
N GLY A 49 -4.57 6.46 -11.17
CA GLY A 49 -5.38 5.24 -11.21
C GLY A 49 -6.85 5.47 -11.57
N VAL A 50 -7.40 4.50 -12.30
CA VAL A 50 -8.77 4.44 -12.81
C VAL A 50 -9.78 4.13 -11.69
N ALA A 51 -10.80 4.98 -11.53
CA ALA A 51 -12.01 4.60 -10.79
C ALA A 51 -12.94 3.76 -11.70
N ASN A 52 -13.16 2.50 -11.33
CA ASN A 52 -14.06 1.60 -12.06
C ASN A 52 -15.51 2.12 -12.06
N LYS A 53 -16.05 2.35 -13.25
CA LYS A 53 -17.38 2.92 -13.49
C LYS A 53 -18.47 1.84 -13.41
N THR A 54 -19.22 1.79 -12.31
CA THR A 54 -20.45 0.99 -12.24
C THR A 54 -21.60 1.76 -12.92
N THR A 55 -21.90 1.45 -14.17
CA THR A 55 -23.06 2.03 -14.89
C THR A 55 -24.38 1.49 -14.34
N SER A 56 -25.09 2.25 -13.51
CA SER A 56 -26.51 2.00 -13.21
C SER A 56 -27.39 2.68 -14.25
N ILE A 57 -28.02 1.90 -15.13
CA ILE A 57 -29.06 2.37 -16.04
C ILE A 57 -30.35 2.56 -15.23
N GLN A 58 -30.70 3.81 -14.90
CA GLN A 58 -32.03 4.15 -14.39
C GLN A 58 -32.98 4.36 -15.58
N ASN A 59 -33.80 3.35 -15.87
CA ASN A 59 -35.01 3.52 -16.67
C ASN A 59 -36.13 4.03 -15.76
N THR A 60 -36.41 5.33 -15.83
CA THR A 60 -37.62 5.94 -15.27
C THR A 60 -38.79 5.76 -16.23
N GLN A 61 -39.71 4.85 -15.89
CA GLN A 61 -41.10 4.94 -16.36
C GLN A 61 -42.05 4.91 -15.16
N THR A 62 -42.69 6.06 -14.95
CA THR A 62 -43.79 6.33 -14.05
C THR A 62 -45.11 5.90 -14.68
N VAL A 63 -45.82 4.92 -14.09
CA VAL A 63 -47.30 4.84 -14.14
C VAL A 63 -47.86 4.22 -12.86
N SER A 64 -48.84 4.93 -12.30
CA SER A 64 -49.57 4.74 -11.04
C SER A 64 -50.49 3.50 -10.96
N PRO A 65 -51.01 3.14 -9.76
CA PRO A 65 -51.66 1.86 -9.48
C PRO A 65 -53.20 1.92 -9.55
N SER A 66 -53.84 0.83 -10.01
CA SER A 66 -55.24 0.53 -9.70
C SER A 66 -55.64 -0.96 -9.93
N THR A 67 -55.93 -1.63 -8.81
CA THR A 67 -57.23 -2.26 -8.46
C THR A 67 -57.88 -3.38 -9.33
N ILE A 68 -57.85 -4.61 -8.76
CA ILE A 68 -58.90 -5.68 -8.66
C ILE A 68 -59.43 -6.37 -9.96
N THR A 69 -59.26 -7.71 -10.08
CA THR A 69 -60.32 -8.78 -10.00
C THR A 69 -59.95 -10.08 -10.75
N GLN A 70 -59.77 -11.16 -9.98
CA GLN A 70 -60.22 -12.57 -10.14
C GLN A 70 -60.70 -13.15 -11.52
N VAL A 71 -60.22 -14.39 -11.83
CA VAL A 71 -60.96 -15.64 -12.18
C VAL A 71 -60.35 -16.49 -13.34
N SER A 72 -59.70 -17.60 -12.93
CA SER A 72 -59.66 -19.00 -13.43
C SER A 72 -59.41 -19.46 -14.89
N SER A 73 -58.62 -20.56 -14.95
CA SER A 73 -58.60 -21.70 -15.91
C SER A 73 -57.93 -21.43 -17.28
N SER A 74 -57.12 -22.31 -17.89
CA SER A 74 -57.11 -23.78 -17.88
C SER A 74 -55.77 -24.33 -18.42
N THR A 75 -55.51 -25.57 -18.04
CA THR A 75 -54.56 -26.60 -18.52
C THR A 75 -54.06 -26.53 -19.97
N SER A 76 -52.76 -26.71 -20.19
CA SER A 76 -52.23 -27.84 -21.00
C SER A 76 -50.73 -28.03 -20.80
N SER A 77 -50.40 -29.30 -20.56
CA SER A 77 -49.10 -29.89 -20.32
C SER A 77 -48.23 -29.96 -21.58
N SER A 78 -46.97 -29.55 -21.48
CA SER A 78 -45.89 -30.18 -22.24
C SER A 78 -44.60 -30.18 -21.43
N SER A 79 -44.00 -31.36 -21.38
CA SER A 79 -42.92 -31.82 -20.53
C SER A 79 -41.57 -31.20 -20.90
N SER A 80 -40.95 -30.49 -19.97
CA SER A 80 -39.50 -30.24 -19.94
C SER A 80 -38.89 -30.98 -18.75
N ILE A 81 -37.86 -31.77 -19.06
CA ILE A 81 -37.02 -32.51 -18.12
C ILE A 81 -36.19 -31.47 -17.35
N GLU A 82 -36.57 -31.18 -16.11
CA GLU A 82 -35.73 -30.44 -15.16
C GLU A 82 -34.66 -31.39 -14.61
N VAL A 83 -33.43 -31.20 -15.08
CA VAL A 83 -32.24 -31.67 -14.37
C VAL A 83 -32.09 -30.76 -13.16
N SER A 84 -32.19 -31.33 -11.96
CA SER A 84 -31.99 -30.64 -10.69
C SER A 84 -30.59 -30.04 -10.64
N GLN A 85 -30.48 -28.73 -10.89
CA GLN A 85 -29.34 -27.95 -10.43
C GLN A 85 -29.48 -27.79 -8.92
N ASN A 86 -28.80 -28.66 -8.18
CA ASN A 86 -28.47 -28.39 -6.78
C ASN A 86 -27.46 -27.24 -6.77
N ASN A 87 -27.96 -26.02 -6.73
CA ASN A 87 -27.18 -24.83 -6.40
C ASN A 87 -26.77 -24.92 -4.92
N TYR A 88 -25.63 -25.54 -4.64
CA TYR A 88 -24.84 -25.19 -3.47
C TYR A 88 -23.93 -24.01 -3.86
N SER A 89 -24.50 -22.81 -3.89
CA SER A 89 -23.69 -21.58 -3.79
C SER A 89 -23.55 -21.24 -2.32
N LEU A 90 -22.50 -21.73 -1.68
CA LEU A 90 -22.03 -21.16 -0.42
C LEU A 90 -21.30 -19.87 -0.78
N SER A 91 -22.05 -18.77 -0.81
CA SER A 91 -21.53 -17.42 -0.99
C SER A 91 -20.73 -17.01 0.24
N TYR A 92 -19.40 -17.01 0.14
CA TYR A 92 -18.58 -16.20 1.00
C TYR A 92 -18.62 -14.74 0.53
N ASN A 93 -18.68 -13.82 1.51
CA ASN A 93 -18.68 -12.36 1.42
C ASN A 93 -20.00 -11.64 1.14
N ARG A 94 -20.63 -11.18 2.23
CA ARG A 94 -21.12 -9.80 2.35
C ARG A 94 -21.25 -9.42 3.82
N PHE A 95 -20.27 -8.72 4.39
CA PHE A 95 -20.48 -8.01 5.66
C PHE A 95 -20.36 -6.51 5.42
N LEU A 96 -21.52 -5.86 5.59
CA LEU A 96 -21.73 -4.43 5.65
C LEU A 96 -21.51 -3.97 7.10
N TYR A 97 -20.93 -2.79 7.21
CA TYR A 97 -20.47 -2.05 8.37
C TYR A 97 -21.57 -1.69 9.37
N ASP A 98 -21.25 -1.73 10.66
CA ASP A 98 -21.60 -0.66 11.60
C ASP A 98 -20.59 -0.63 12.76
N THR A 99 -20.16 0.56 13.15
CA THR A 99 -19.10 0.82 14.14
C THR A 99 -19.65 1.57 15.33
N HIS A 100 -19.27 1.15 16.54
CA HIS A 100 -18.81 2.03 17.61
C HIS A 100 -18.16 1.18 18.70
N ASP A 101 -16.94 1.52 19.13
CA ASP A 101 -16.56 1.36 20.53
C ASP A 101 -15.35 2.19 20.94
N THR A 102 -15.41 2.69 22.16
CA THR A 102 -14.39 3.43 22.89
C THR A 102 -13.40 2.50 23.57
N LEU A 103 -12.13 2.94 23.69
CA LEU A 103 -11.08 2.28 24.45
C LEU A 103 -11.49 2.03 25.91
N ASP A 104 -11.69 0.76 26.25
CA ASP A 104 -11.45 0.23 27.59
C ASP A 104 -10.91 -1.20 27.41
N ASN A 105 -9.81 -1.54 28.10
CA ASN A 105 -9.09 -2.82 28.00
C ASN A 105 -9.87 -4.02 28.62
N THR A 106 -11.19 -3.94 28.63
CA THR A 106 -12.13 -4.97 29.07
C THR A 106 -13.25 -5.09 28.04
N LEU A 107 -13.23 -6.16 27.25
CA LEU A 107 -14.29 -6.46 26.29
C LEU A 107 -15.57 -6.91 27.04
N SER A 108 -16.58 -6.04 27.08
CA SER A 108 -17.92 -6.35 27.60
C SER A 108 -18.78 -7.00 26.51
N LEU A 109 -19.20 -8.25 26.73
CA LEU A 109 -19.91 -9.09 25.76
C LEU A 109 -21.45 -8.90 25.75
N ASN A 110 -21.96 -7.79 26.27
CA ASN A 110 -23.40 -7.65 26.52
C ASN A 110 -24.28 -7.41 25.28
N GLU A 111 -23.74 -7.32 24.06
CA GLU A 111 -24.54 -7.12 22.84
C GLU A 111 -24.66 -8.34 21.91
N TYR A 112 -24.03 -9.49 22.21
CA TYR A 112 -24.03 -10.65 21.30
C TYR A 112 -24.69 -11.92 21.87
N SER A 113 -25.78 -11.74 22.62
CA SER A 113 -26.70 -12.82 22.92
C SER A 113 -28.02 -12.61 22.19
N ASN A 114 -28.09 -13.03 20.92
CA ASN A 114 -29.26 -13.74 20.38
C ASN A 114 -29.02 -14.18 18.92
N GLU A 115 -29.37 -15.46 18.68
CA GLU A 115 -29.64 -16.06 17.38
C GLU A 115 -28.46 -16.26 16.41
N GLN A 116 -27.72 -17.38 16.55
CA GLN A 116 -27.91 -18.57 15.71
C GLN A 116 -27.14 -19.75 16.32
N GLY A 117 -27.71 -20.96 16.20
CA GLY A 117 -27.31 -22.15 16.92
C GLY A 117 -25.83 -22.52 16.76
N ILE A 118 -25.12 -22.56 17.88
CA ILE A 118 -23.83 -23.24 18.05
C ILE A 118 -24.05 -24.71 17.65
N SER A 119 -23.63 -25.04 16.43
CA SER A 119 -23.56 -26.40 15.94
C SER A 119 -22.56 -27.18 16.78
N LYS A 120 -23.06 -28.18 17.53
CA LYS A 120 -22.26 -29.11 18.35
C LYS A 120 -21.52 -30.17 17.53
N SER A 121 -21.07 -29.86 16.31
CA SER A 121 -20.34 -30.81 15.46
C SER A 121 -18.96 -30.27 15.06
N GLY A 122 -17.96 -30.53 15.89
CA GLY A 122 -16.65 -31.05 15.46
C GLY A 122 -15.83 -30.28 14.42
N ASN A 123 -15.75 -28.94 14.48
CA ASN A 123 -14.71 -28.19 13.77
C ASN A 123 -13.72 -27.57 14.77
N ASN A 124 -12.45 -27.94 14.64
CA ASN A 124 -11.33 -27.72 15.58
C ASN A 124 -10.88 -26.26 15.80
N ALA A 125 -11.62 -25.27 15.31
CA ALA A 125 -11.25 -23.86 15.34
C ALA A 125 -12.13 -22.99 16.25
N ASP A 126 -13.27 -23.52 16.70
CA ASP A 126 -14.14 -22.81 17.64
C ASP A 126 -13.50 -22.82 19.04
N ARG A 127 -12.80 -21.73 19.36
CA ARG A 127 -12.28 -21.36 20.68
C ARG A 127 -11.04 -22.14 21.10
N ARG A 128 -9.86 -21.71 20.65
CA ARG A 128 -8.64 -21.88 21.47
C ARG A 128 -8.73 -20.94 22.69
N LEU A 129 -9.73 -21.14 23.53
CA LEU A 129 -9.76 -20.60 24.88
C LEU A 129 -9.04 -21.61 25.76
N ALA A 130 -7.73 -21.44 25.90
CA ALA A 130 -7.00 -22.24 26.86
C ALA A 130 -7.41 -21.81 28.28
N LYS A 131 -7.75 -22.79 29.12
CA LYS A 131 -7.68 -22.62 30.58
C LYS A 131 -6.20 -22.78 30.97
N GLY A 132 -5.39 -21.78 30.68
CA GLY A 132 -3.97 -21.81 31.01
C GLY A 132 -3.24 -20.62 30.40
N LEU A 133 -2.56 -19.84 31.24
CA LEU A 133 -1.52 -18.91 30.81
C LEU A 133 -0.33 -19.74 30.30
N TYR A 134 0.24 -19.36 29.16
CA TYR A 134 1.66 -19.60 28.93
C TYR A 134 2.38 -18.60 29.83
N GLU A 135 2.83 -19.02 31.02
CA GLU A 135 3.52 -18.10 31.92
C GLU A 135 4.92 -17.78 31.38
N GLY A 136 5.06 -16.65 30.67
CA GLY A 136 6.26 -15.81 30.63
C GLY A 136 7.61 -16.50 30.47
N THR A 137 7.69 -17.63 29.76
CA THR A 137 8.96 -18.33 29.55
C THR A 137 9.87 -17.43 28.74
N GLU A 138 10.86 -16.85 29.40
CA GLU A 138 11.93 -16.10 28.75
C GLU A 138 12.62 -17.02 27.75
N THR A 139 12.74 -16.53 26.52
CA THR A 139 13.43 -17.24 25.46
C THR A 139 14.82 -16.66 25.34
N THR A 140 15.84 -17.52 25.32
CA THR A 140 17.18 -17.10 24.93
C THR A 140 17.54 -17.72 23.60
N VAL A 141 18.38 -17.04 22.81
CA VAL A 141 18.95 -17.58 21.58
C VAL A 141 20.47 -17.53 21.68
N THR A 142 21.12 -18.68 21.47
CA THR A 142 22.58 -18.75 21.44
C THR A 142 23.13 -18.17 20.13
N ASP A 143 24.33 -17.61 20.13
CA ASP A 143 24.98 -17.11 18.92
C ASP A 143 25.08 -18.18 17.82
N GLU A 144 25.33 -19.44 18.19
CA GLU A 144 25.42 -20.56 17.25
C GLU A 144 24.06 -20.83 16.57
N ALA A 145 22.99 -20.95 17.35
CA ALA A 145 21.65 -21.17 16.81
C ALA A 145 21.17 -19.99 15.96
N TYR A 146 21.39 -18.76 16.43
CA TYR A 146 21.09 -17.54 15.69
C TYR A 146 21.83 -17.50 14.35
N ASN A 147 23.16 -17.66 14.36
CA ASN A 147 23.95 -17.59 13.13
C ASN A 147 23.58 -18.71 12.16
N SER A 148 23.23 -19.91 12.66
CA SER A 148 22.73 -21.00 11.81
C SER A 148 21.41 -20.62 11.12
N PHE A 149 20.49 -19.97 11.83
CA PHE A 149 19.21 -19.54 11.28
C PHE A 149 19.38 -18.39 10.28
N ILE A 150 20.15 -17.36 10.62
CA ILE A 150 20.42 -16.22 9.72
C ILE A 150 21.09 -16.70 8.43
N ASN A 151 22.11 -17.57 8.54
CA ASN A 151 22.74 -18.15 7.35
C ASN A 151 21.75 -18.95 6.50
N TYR A 152 20.77 -19.62 7.10
CA TYR A 152 19.73 -20.30 6.33
C TYR A 152 18.85 -19.30 5.57
N VAL A 153 18.31 -18.30 6.26
CA VAL A 153 17.40 -17.30 5.67
C VAL A 153 18.08 -16.46 4.60
N ASP A 154 19.32 -16.03 4.82
CA ASP A 154 20.07 -15.20 3.86
C ASP A 154 20.45 -15.98 2.59
N ASN A 155 20.51 -17.32 2.64
CA ASN A 155 20.76 -18.17 1.48
C ASN A 155 19.48 -18.70 0.82
N GLU A 156 18.30 -18.40 1.38
CA GLU A 156 17.02 -18.79 0.77
C GLU A 156 16.75 -17.89 -0.45
N ASN A 157 16.78 -18.48 -1.64
CA ASN A 157 16.62 -17.73 -2.89
C ASN A 157 15.13 -17.58 -3.24
N VAL A 158 14.58 -16.37 -3.11
CA VAL A 158 13.21 -16.08 -3.55
C VAL A 158 13.24 -15.72 -5.03
N VAL A 159 12.67 -16.60 -5.85
CA VAL A 159 12.61 -16.41 -7.30
C VAL A 159 11.38 -15.60 -7.66
N TYR A 160 11.57 -14.39 -8.18
CA TYR A 160 10.48 -13.57 -8.70
C TYR A 160 10.26 -13.88 -10.19
N VAL A 161 8.98 -14.02 -10.58
CA VAL A 161 8.64 -14.23 -11.99
C VAL A 161 9.07 -13.02 -12.84
N TYR A 162 9.74 -13.31 -13.95
CA TYR A 162 10.31 -12.32 -14.89
C TYR A 162 11.34 -11.36 -14.27
N GLU A 163 11.98 -11.72 -13.15
CA GLU A 163 12.97 -10.84 -12.50
C GLU A 163 14.15 -10.44 -13.39
N ASP A 164 14.52 -11.29 -14.35
CA ASP A 164 15.57 -11.01 -15.34
C ASP A 164 15.23 -9.78 -16.21
N TYR A 165 13.94 -9.44 -16.36
CA TYR A 165 13.47 -8.31 -17.17
C TYR A 165 13.18 -7.07 -16.32
N TYR A 166 13.49 -7.08 -15.01
CA TYR A 166 13.28 -5.91 -14.16
C TYR A 166 14.35 -4.83 -14.40
N ASN A 167 15.48 -5.17 -15.06
CA ASN A 167 16.59 -4.25 -15.34
C ASN A 167 17.17 -3.56 -14.08
N ILE A 168 17.18 -4.26 -12.94
CA ILE A 168 17.62 -3.70 -11.63
C ILE A 168 19.08 -3.24 -11.67
N ASP A 169 19.99 -4.03 -12.25
CA ASP A 169 21.41 -3.69 -12.33
C ASP A 169 21.65 -2.40 -13.12
N GLU A 170 20.90 -2.19 -14.21
CA GLU A 170 20.99 -0.98 -15.01
C GLU A 170 20.49 0.24 -14.22
N ALA A 171 19.35 0.11 -13.55
CA ALA A 171 18.77 1.16 -12.72
C ALA A 171 19.70 1.57 -11.57
N LEU A 172 20.29 0.62 -10.85
CA LEU A 172 21.23 0.89 -9.75
C LEU A 172 22.51 1.59 -10.22
N ASN A 173 23.03 1.23 -11.40
CA ASN A 173 24.20 1.88 -11.98
C ASN A 173 23.95 3.37 -12.28
N LYS A 174 22.72 3.74 -12.68
CA LYS A 174 22.33 5.14 -12.92
C LYS A 174 22.25 5.96 -11.64
N THR A 175 21.70 5.39 -10.57
CA THR A 175 21.57 6.04 -9.25
C THR A 175 22.94 6.38 -8.64
N GLY A 176 23.92 5.47 -8.72
CA GLY A 176 25.26 5.68 -8.16
C GLY A 176 26.06 6.82 -8.81
N ALA A 177 25.63 7.31 -9.98
CA ALA A 177 26.32 8.35 -10.74
C ALA A 177 25.76 9.78 -10.52
N THR A 178 24.58 9.92 -9.91
CA THR A 178 23.75 11.12 -10.14
C THR A 178 22.97 11.60 -8.91
N ILE A 179 23.65 12.14 -7.89
CA ILE A 179 23.00 13.04 -6.92
C ILE A 179 23.99 14.16 -6.58
N SER A 180 23.79 15.34 -7.17
CA SER A 180 24.49 16.56 -6.74
C SER A 180 23.48 17.50 -6.11
N TYR A 181 23.62 17.75 -4.80
CA TYR A 181 22.83 18.77 -4.12
C TYR A 181 23.21 20.14 -4.65
N GLN A 182 22.24 20.82 -5.26
CA GLN A 182 22.38 22.20 -5.69
C GLN A 182 21.98 23.14 -4.53
N THR A 183 22.50 24.36 -4.56
CA THR A 183 22.06 25.40 -3.63
C THR A 183 20.65 25.85 -4.02
N HIS A 184 19.68 25.73 -3.12
CA HIS A 184 18.30 26.16 -3.35
C HIS A 184 18.24 27.66 -3.64
N SER A 185 17.54 28.04 -4.71
CA SER A 185 17.47 29.40 -5.23
C SER A 185 16.31 30.21 -4.63
N HIS A 186 15.32 29.53 -4.05
CA HIS A 186 14.15 30.15 -3.42
C HIS A 186 14.38 30.33 -1.90
N THR A 187 14.57 31.58 -1.48
CA THR A 187 14.96 31.91 -0.08
C THR A 187 13.96 32.79 0.65
N ASP A 188 12.74 32.96 0.13
CA ASP A 188 11.74 33.83 0.76
C ASP A 188 11.23 33.27 2.09
N ILE A 189 11.17 31.95 2.21
CA ILE A 189 10.99 31.23 3.47
C ILE A 189 12.13 30.22 3.57
N THR A 190 12.83 30.20 4.71
CA THR A 190 13.94 29.29 5.01
C THR A 190 13.60 28.49 6.27
N LYS A 191 14.33 27.41 6.55
CA LYS A 191 14.13 26.63 7.78
C LYS A 191 14.28 27.43 9.08
N ASP A 192 14.99 28.56 9.03
CA ASP A 192 15.16 29.48 10.16
C ASP A 192 14.01 30.53 10.26
N THR A 193 13.13 30.57 9.27
CA THR A 193 11.97 31.47 9.25
C THR A 193 10.93 30.97 10.23
N ASN A 194 10.40 31.86 11.08
CA ASN A 194 9.21 31.56 11.89
C ASN A 194 7.98 31.44 10.98
N LEU A 195 7.75 30.24 10.47
CA LEU A 195 6.67 29.93 9.54
C LEU A 195 5.31 30.08 10.23
N THR A 196 4.41 30.84 9.62
CA THR A 196 3.04 31.04 10.11
C THR A 196 2.05 30.88 8.95
N PRO A 197 0.78 30.50 9.21
CA PRO A 197 -0.21 30.37 8.15
C PRO A 197 -0.40 31.66 7.36
N ASP A 198 -0.42 32.82 8.04
CA ASP A 198 -0.60 34.12 7.37
C ASP A 198 0.59 34.46 6.45
N LEU A 199 1.84 34.16 6.85
CA LEU A 199 3.01 34.33 5.98
C LEU A 199 2.92 33.44 4.74
N LEU A 200 2.52 32.17 4.91
CA LEU A 200 2.40 31.25 3.80
C LEU A 200 1.28 31.65 2.83
N VAL A 201 0.16 32.18 3.33
CA VAL A 201 -0.91 32.77 2.50
C VAL A 201 -0.38 33.91 1.63
N GLU A 202 0.44 34.81 2.18
CA GLU A 202 1.04 35.90 1.39
C GLU A 202 1.91 35.38 0.25
N VAL A 203 2.72 34.36 0.51
CA VAL A 203 3.55 33.70 -0.50
C VAL A 203 2.70 33.03 -1.57
N ILE A 204 1.70 32.23 -1.19
CA ILE A 204 0.81 31.54 -2.14
C ILE A 204 0.08 32.54 -3.03
N LEU A 205 -0.51 33.60 -2.47
CA LEU A 205 -1.24 34.60 -3.26
C LEU A 205 -0.33 35.35 -4.24
N ARG A 206 0.91 35.63 -3.83
CA ARG A 206 1.92 36.25 -4.69
C ARG A 206 2.31 35.35 -5.85
N ASN A 207 2.44 34.04 -5.61
CA ASN A 207 2.84 33.05 -6.62
C ASN A 207 1.66 32.64 -7.54
N ASN A 208 0.44 32.57 -7.00
CA ASN A 208 -0.78 32.27 -7.75
C ASN A 208 -1.05 33.30 -8.85
N LYS A 209 -0.81 34.58 -8.58
CA LYS A 209 -1.13 35.67 -9.52
C LYS A 209 -0.46 35.50 -10.90
N PRO A 210 0.88 35.42 -11.02
CA PRO A 210 1.52 35.20 -12.32
C PRO A 210 1.16 33.83 -12.91
N TYR A 211 0.95 32.81 -12.07
CA TYR A 211 0.57 31.48 -12.55
C TYR A 211 -0.80 31.47 -13.25
N LEU A 212 -1.82 32.09 -12.64
CA LEU A 212 -3.16 32.20 -13.23
C LEU A 212 -3.19 33.09 -14.49
N GLU A 213 -2.25 34.03 -14.63
CA GLU A 213 -2.07 34.80 -15.87
C GLU A 213 -1.49 33.93 -17.00
N GLU A 214 -0.61 32.98 -16.67
CA GLU A 214 0.01 32.06 -17.63
C GLU A 214 -0.91 30.87 -17.99
N TYR A 215 -1.68 30.36 -17.03
CA TYR A 215 -2.52 29.18 -17.14
C TYR A 215 -4.00 29.49 -16.83
N PRO A 216 -4.73 30.11 -17.80
CA PRO A 216 -6.11 30.58 -17.59
C PRO A 216 -7.16 29.48 -17.43
N GLU A 217 -6.79 28.21 -17.63
CA GLU A 217 -7.62 27.03 -17.32
C GLU A 217 -7.83 26.81 -15.82
N PHE A 218 -6.95 27.33 -14.98
CA PHE A 218 -7.11 27.31 -13.53
C PHE A 218 -7.85 28.56 -13.05
N TYR A 219 -8.42 28.48 -11.85
CA TYR A 219 -9.12 29.61 -11.23
C TYR A 219 -8.61 29.90 -9.82
N GLU A 220 -8.81 31.13 -9.37
CA GLU A 220 -8.47 31.57 -8.03
C GLU A 220 -9.42 30.96 -6.99
N LEU A 221 -8.86 30.36 -5.94
CA LEU A 221 -9.62 29.85 -4.78
C LEU A 221 -9.96 31.00 -3.82
N SER A 222 -10.88 30.79 -2.88
CA SER A 222 -11.17 31.83 -1.89
C SER A 222 -10.01 31.98 -0.90
N ASN A 223 -9.86 33.17 -0.31
CA ASN A 223 -8.86 33.40 0.73
C ASN A 223 -9.07 32.49 1.94
N GLU A 224 -10.32 32.11 2.25
CA GLU A 224 -10.59 31.13 3.30
C GLU A 224 -10.02 29.74 2.96
N ASP A 225 -10.23 29.26 1.72
CA ASP A 225 -9.69 27.97 1.29
C ASP A 225 -8.14 27.98 1.36
N ILE A 226 -7.50 29.04 0.86
CA ILE A 226 -6.04 29.17 0.86
C ILE A 226 -5.52 29.22 2.31
N LYS A 227 -6.20 29.94 3.21
CA LYS A 227 -5.81 30.02 4.62
C LYS A 227 -5.96 28.68 5.34
N GLU A 228 -7.01 27.93 5.05
CA GLU A 228 -7.21 26.59 5.59
C GLU A 228 -6.06 25.65 5.19
N ILE A 229 -5.74 25.59 3.89
CA ILE A 229 -4.67 24.71 3.40
C ILE A 229 -3.29 25.16 3.90
N ALA A 230 -3.03 26.47 3.95
CA ALA A 230 -1.82 27.02 4.55
C ALA A 230 -1.68 26.63 6.03
N THR A 231 -2.78 26.56 6.78
CA THR A 231 -2.77 26.10 8.17
C THR A 231 -2.34 24.64 8.25
N TYR A 232 -2.92 23.76 7.44
CA TYR A 232 -2.54 22.35 7.40
C TYR A 232 -1.07 22.12 6.98
N ILE A 233 -0.54 22.94 6.06
CA ILE A 233 0.88 22.85 5.66
C ILE A 233 1.78 23.20 6.84
N VAL A 234 1.51 24.29 7.55
CA VAL A 234 2.32 24.71 8.70
C VAL A 234 2.25 23.67 9.83
N GLU A 235 1.07 23.16 10.14
CA GLU A 235 0.89 22.07 11.12
C GLU A 235 1.65 20.82 10.72
N SER A 236 1.57 20.42 9.46
CA SER A 236 2.29 19.25 8.93
C SER A 236 3.80 19.41 9.06
N ILE A 237 4.36 20.58 8.73
CA ILE A 237 5.80 20.84 8.83
C ILE A 237 6.25 20.79 10.28
N GLU A 238 5.51 21.41 11.20
CA GLU A 238 5.84 21.38 12.62
C GLU A 238 5.80 19.96 13.21
N ASN A 239 4.84 19.14 12.77
CA ASN A 239 4.70 17.75 13.22
C ASN A 239 5.81 16.82 12.65
N ASN A 240 6.35 17.12 11.48
CA ASN A 240 7.31 16.25 10.79
C ASN A 240 8.76 16.75 10.84
N LYS A 241 9.03 17.97 11.31
CA LYS A 241 10.38 18.56 11.29
C LYS A 241 11.46 17.70 11.95
N GLU A 242 11.13 16.97 13.00
CA GLU A 242 12.10 16.13 13.73
C GLU A 242 12.46 14.84 12.96
N ASN A 243 11.64 14.46 11.99
CA ASN A 243 11.82 13.29 11.13
C ASN A 243 12.59 13.62 9.83
N LEU A 244 12.88 14.90 9.59
CA LEU A 244 13.54 15.37 8.37
C LEU A 244 15.03 15.61 8.62
N THR A 245 15.88 15.22 7.67
CA THR A 245 17.27 15.71 7.64
C THR A 245 17.30 17.20 7.37
N ASP A 246 18.40 17.89 7.75
CA ASP A 246 18.59 19.31 7.45
C ASP A 246 18.41 19.62 5.95
N THR A 247 18.89 18.74 5.07
CA THR A 247 18.76 18.88 3.62
C THR A 247 17.32 18.69 3.16
N SER A 248 16.61 17.68 3.67
CA SER A 248 15.19 17.46 3.37
C SER A 248 14.35 18.66 3.82
N LEU A 249 14.66 19.22 4.99
CA LEU A 249 14.00 20.40 5.51
C LEU A 249 14.24 21.63 4.61
N ASP A 250 15.49 21.87 4.20
CA ASP A 250 15.81 22.96 3.26
C ASP A 250 15.04 22.83 1.93
N ARG A 251 14.89 21.61 1.41
CA ARG A 251 14.07 21.33 0.22
C ARG A 251 12.60 21.66 0.43
N VAL A 252 11.99 21.23 1.53
CA VAL A 252 10.58 21.54 1.86
C VAL A 252 10.37 23.04 1.92
N PHE A 253 11.29 23.77 2.56
CA PHE A 253 11.23 25.23 2.65
C PHE A 253 11.41 25.93 1.28
N CYS A 254 12.23 25.36 0.40
CA CYS A 254 12.33 25.79 -1.00
C CYS A 254 11.01 25.59 -1.75
N GLN A 255 10.33 24.45 -1.57
CA GLN A 255 9.05 24.16 -2.23
C GLN A 255 7.94 25.11 -1.76
N ILE A 256 7.78 25.31 -0.45
CA ILE A 256 6.73 26.19 0.08
C ILE A 256 6.98 27.67 -0.29
N SER A 257 8.24 28.06 -0.53
CA SER A 257 8.57 29.41 -1.01
C SER A 257 8.02 29.68 -2.42
N ASN A 258 7.89 28.64 -3.26
CA ASN A 258 7.32 28.75 -4.61
C ASN A 258 5.93 28.12 -4.76
N LEU A 259 5.30 27.73 -3.64
CA LEU A 259 4.03 27.00 -3.67
C LEU A 259 2.90 27.84 -4.29
N LYS A 260 2.12 27.19 -5.14
CA LYS A 260 0.85 27.69 -5.68
C LYS A 260 -0.29 26.79 -5.25
N ILE A 261 -1.47 27.38 -5.03
CA ILE A 261 -2.69 26.64 -4.71
C ILE A 261 -3.84 27.19 -5.54
N VAL A 262 -4.34 26.42 -6.50
CA VAL A 262 -5.31 26.89 -7.50
C VAL A 262 -6.46 25.92 -7.68
N GLY A 263 -7.58 26.45 -8.17
CA GLY A 263 -8.76 25.66 -8.52
C GLY A 263 -8.69 25.12 -9.94
N PHE A 264 -9.24 23.93 -10.16
CA PHE A 264 -9.37 23.30 -11.46
C PHE A 264 -10.75 22.65 -11.62
N ASP A 265 -11.23 22.50 -12.85
CA ASP A 265 -12.45 21.76 -13.15
C ASP A 265 -12.09 20.46 -13.87
N SER A 266 -11.92 19.39 -13.10
CA SER A 266 -11.55 18.07 -13.64
C SER A 266 -12.66 17.44 -14.47
N SER A 267 -13.89 17.98 -14.40
CA SER A 267 -15.03 17.51 -15.19
C SER A 267 -15.08 18.09 -16.59
N ASP A 268 -14.29 19.13 -16.89
CA ASP A 268 -14.21 19.73 -18.22
C ASP A 268 -13.39 18.84 -19.16
N PRO A 269 -13.99 18.21 -20.18
CA PRO A 269 -13.28 17.32 -21.10
C PRO A 269 -12.31 18.05 -22.03
N GLU A 270 -12.38 19.39 -22.15
CA GLU A 270 -11.40 20.18 -22.89
C GLU A 270 -10.11 20.39 -22.07
N LEU A 271 -10.25 20.50 -20.74
CA LEU A 271 -9.13 20.67 -19.81
C LEU A 271 -8.56 19.32 -19.34
N ASN A 272 -9.42 18.30 -19.29
CA ASN A 272 -9.09 16.94 -18.89
C ASN A 272 -9.53 15.94 -19.98
N PRO A 273 -8.84 15.90 -21.13
CA PRO A 273 -9.18 15.00 -22.23
C PRO A 273 -9.04 13.51 -21.86
N GLY A 274 -8.32 13.20 -20.78
CA GLY A 274 -8.24 11.86 -20.20
C GLY A 274 -9.49 11.45 -19.41
N GLY A 275 -10.31 12.42 -18.97
CA GLY A 275 -11.52 12.17 -18.19
C GLY A 275 -11.26 11.69 -16.76
N ASN A 276 -10.04 11.87 -16.25
CA ASN A 276 -9.65 11.48 -14.90
C ASN A 276 -10.13 12.51 -13.89
N ILE A 277 -11.22 12.21 -13.20
CA ILE A 277 -11.76 13.07 -12.15
C ILE A 277 -10.83 13.00 -10.94
N VAL A 278 -10.32 14.14 -10.50
CA VAL A 278 -9.42 14.26 -9.33
C VAL A 278 -10.02 15.23 -8.32
N ASN A 279 -9.88 14.93 -7.03
CA ASN A 279 -10.35 15.80 -5.95
C ASN A 279 -9.35 16.93 -5.71
N ALA A 280 -8.09 16.56 -5.56
CA ALA A 280 -6.94 17.44 -5.48
C ALA A 280 -5.71 16.70 -6.06
N GLN A 281 -4.63 17.43 -6.32
CA GLN A 281 -3.36 16.86 -6.79
C GLN A 281 -2.19 17.80 -6.48
N TYR A 282 -1.07 17.24 -6.02
CA TYR A 282 0.22 17.93 -5.97
C TYR A 282 1.08 17.68 -7.22
N CYS A 283 1.39 18.75 -7.95
CA CYS A 283 2.11 18.76 -9.21
C CYS A 283 3.63 19.01 -9.03
N SER A 284 4.42 18.62 -10.03
CA SER A 284 5.89 18.79 -10.02
C SER A 284 6.37 20.24 -10.06
N ASP A 285 5.51 21.20 -10.41
CA ASP A 285 5.79 22.63 -10.43
C ASP A 285 5.37 23.34 -9.12
N ASN A 286 5.38 22.61 -7.99
CA ASN A 286 4.96 23.08 -6.67
C ASN A 286 3.54 23.67 -6.66
N THR A 287 2.60 23.02 -7.35
CA THR A 287 1.20 23.45 -7.39
C THR A 287 0.30 22.41 -6.72
N ILE A 288 -0.51 22.84 -5.76
CA ILE A 288 -1.67 22.08 -5.29
C ILE A 288 -2.87 22.51 -6.12
N VAL A 289 -3.42 21.59 -6.90
CA VAL A 289 -4.62 21.80 -7.70
C VAL A 289 -5.83 21.23 -6.96
N ILE A 290 -6.95 21.96 -6.93
CA ILE A 290 -8.15 21.57 -6.19
C ILE A 290 -9.39 21.65 -7.08
N ASP A 291 -10.12 20.54 -7.19
CA ASP A 291 -11.45 20.55 -7.78
C ASP A 291 -12.52 20.74 -6.70
N LYS A 292 -12.94 21.99 -6.50
CA LYS A 292 -13.97 22.32 -5.50
C LYS A 292 -15.30 21.60 -5.74
N LYS A 293 -15.64 21.25 -6.99
CA LYS A 293 -16.89 20.53 -7.26
C LYS A 293 -16.78 19.09 -6.77
N GLN A 294 -15.64 18.43 -7.00
CA GLN A 294 -15.42 17.06 -6.53
C GLN A 294 -15.26 16.99 -5.01
N ILE A 295 -14.50 17.93 -4.42
CA ILE A 295 -14.37 18.05 -2.97
C ILE A 295 -15.75 18.23 -2.31
N ALA A 296 -16.65 19.01 -2.90
CA ALA A 296 -18.01 19.20 -2.37
C ALA A 296 -18.90 17.95 -2.45
N LEU A 297 -18.50 16.91 -3.20
CA LEU A 297 -19.19 15.62 -3.27
C LEU A 297 -18.70 14.64 -2.18
N LEU A 298 -17.65 14.99 -1.44
CA LEU A 298 -17.15 14.18 -0.35
C LEU A 298 -18.16 14.13 0.81
N PRO A 299 -18.25 13.00 1.53
CA PRO A 299 -19.35 12.73 2.45
C PRO A 299 -19.34 13.63 3.71
N ASN A 300 -18.20 14.22 4.08
CA ASN A 300 -18.07 15.12 5.22
C ASN A 300 -16.81 16.00 5.13
N ASP A 301 -16.71 16.98 6.03
CA ASP A 301 -15.56 17.91 6.11
C ASP A 301 -14.24 17.19 6.43
N ASP A 302 -14.28 16.08 7.18
CA ASP A 302 -13.10 15.27 7.47
C ASP A 302 -12.50 14.70 6.17
N ALA A 303 -13.33 14.22 5.23
CA ALA A 303 -12.87 13.71 3.94
C ALA A 303 -12.22 14.80 3.07
N LYS A 304 -12.71 16.04 3.15
CA LYS A 304 -12.06 17.20 2.51
C LYS A 304 -10.68 17.45 3.13
N ALA A 305 -10.61 17.54 4.46
CA ALA A 305 -9.36 17.82 5.16
C ALA A 305 -8.32 16.71 4.96
N LYS A 306 -8.75 15.44 4.98
CA LYS A 306 -7.91 14.27 4.65
C LYS A 306 -7.35 14.34 3.23
N THR A 307 -8.18 14.70 2.23
CA THR A 307 -7.71 14.90 0.85
C THR A 307 -6.63 15.98 0.78
N TYR A 308 -6.80 17.12 1.44
CA TYR A 308 -5.79 18.18 1.43
C TYR A 308 -4.50 17.74 2.10
N LYS A 309 -4.60 17.08 3.26
CA LYS A 309 -3.42 16.59 4.00
C LYS A 309 -2.66 15.50 3.25
N HIS A 310 -3.37 14.64 2.50
CA HIS A 310 -2.75 13.67 1.58
C HIS A 310 -1.87 14.39 0.56
N GLU A 311 -2.41 15.40 -0.13
CA GLU A 311 -1.63 16.17 -1.12
C GLU A 311 -0.50 17.00 -0.48
N ILE A 312 -0.69 17.49 0.74
CA ILE A 312 0.36 18.18 1.51
C ILE A 312 1.52 17.23 1.81
N ASN A 313 1.27 15.96 2.09
CA ASN A 313 2.34 14.97 2.30
C ASN A 313 3.21 14.80 1.05
N HIS A 314 2.67 15.04 -0.16
CA HIS A 314 3.49 15.02 -1.38
C HIS A 314 4.46 16.19 -1.52
N ILE A 315 4.35 17.25 -0.69
CA ILE A 315 5.40 18.29 -0.60
C ILE A 315 6.71 17.61 -0.19
N TYR A 316 6.73 16.85 0.91
CA TYR A 316 7.92 16.12 1.35
C TYR A 316 8.41 15.10 0.33
N HIS A 317 7.48 14.45 -0.38
CA HIS A 317 7.83 13.42 -1.33
C HIS A 317 8.50 13.97 -2.59
N ARG A 318 8.16 15.17 -3.09
CA ARG A 318 8.78 15.65 -4.33
C ARG A 318 10.05 16.44 -4.09
N VAL A 319 10.86 16.56 -5.13
CA VAL A 319 11.97 17.51 -5.18
C VAL A 319 11.47 18.94 -5.41
N CYS A 320 12.26 19.92 -4.99
CA CYS A 320 12.03 21.32 -5.35
C CYS A 320 12.42 21.59 -6.82
N GLU A 321 11.99 22.73 -7.37
CA GLU A 321 12.29 23.11 -8.75
C GLU A 321 13.79 23.18 -9.07
N ASP A 322 14.62 23.53 -8.08
CA ASP A 322 16.09 23.60 -8.23
C ASP A 322 16.76 22.22 -8.33
N GLU A 323 16.03 21.17 -7.99
CA GLU A 323 16.50 19.77 -8.03
C GLU A 323 15.82 18.96 -9.15
N LEU A 324 14.97 19.58 -9.97
CA LEU A 324 14.37 18.93 -11.12
C LEU A 324 15.47 18.52 -12.11
N ASN A 325 15.34 17.29 -12.63
CA ASN A 325 16.26 16.73 -13.61
C ASN A 325 15.48 16.31 -14.86
N GLU A 326 16.03 16.57 -16.05
CA GLU A 326 15.41 16.18 -17.32
C GLU A 326 15.55 14.68 -17.62
N ASP A 327 16.48 13.99 -16.94
CA ASP A 327 16.78 12.57 -17.15
C ASP A 327 15.96 11.66 -16.22
N TYR A 328 15.51 12.17 -15.06
CA TYR A 328 14.75 11.39 -14.08
C TYR A 328 13.83 12.23 -13.17
N GLU A 329 12.82 11.56 -12.60
CA GLU A 329 11.97 12.08 -11.53
C GLU A 329 12.27 11.39 -10.19
N LEU A 330 12.25 12.15 -9.10
CA LEU A 330 12.38 11.66 -7.72
C LEU A 330 11.10 11.97 -6.93
N VAL A 331 10.46 10.93 -6.39
CA VAL A 331 9.26 11.04 -5.55
C VAL A 331 9.34 10.07 -4.37
N GLY A 332 9.38 10.61 -3.16
CA GLY A 332 9.80 9.89 -1.96
C GLY A 332 11.15 9.22 -2.22
N ILE A 333 11.27 7.96 -1.80
CA ILE A 333 12.44 7.11 -2.09
C ILE A 333 12.47 6.56 -3.53
N SER A 334 11.47 6.85 -4.36
CA SER A 334 11.33 6.29 -5.71
C SER A 334 12.01 7.13 -6.78
N GLN A 335 12.65 6.47 -7.75
CA GLN A 335 13.30 7.08 -8.89
C GLN A 335 12.74 6.55 -10.22
N LEU A 336 12.30 7.45 -11.08
CA LEU A 336 11.82 7.16 -12.43
C LEU A 336 12.81 7.71 -13.46
N TRP A 337 13.52 6.84 -14.16
CA TRP A 337 14.43 7.20 -15.25
C TRP A 337 13.70 7.18 -16.59
N HIS A 338 13.76 8.29 -17.33
CA HIS A 338 13.00 8.44 -18.57
C HIS A 338 13.54 7.62 -19.75
N ASP A 339 14.78 7.14 -19.64
CA ASP A 339 15.46 6.35 -20.67
C ASP A 339 15.56 4.86 -20.33
N LEU A 340 14.98 4.41 -19.21
CA LEU A 340 14.83 3.00 -18.89
C LEU A 340 13.49 2.47 -19.40
N ASP A 341 13.53 1.31 -20.06
CA ASP A 341 12.33 0.61 -20.53
C ASP A 341 11.51 0.08 -19.33
N VAL A 342 12.18 -0.47 -18.31
CA VAL A 342 11.56 -0.88 -17.04
C VAL A 342 12.15 -0.06 -15.89
N ASN A 343 11.28 0.47 -15.04
CA ASN A 343 11.67 1.32 -13.91
C ASN A 343 11.50 0.61 -12.56
N PRO A 344 12.47 -0.24 -12.15
CA PRO A 344 12.36 -1.06 -10.94
C PRO A 344 12.50 -0.26 -9.65
N LEU A 345 13.01 0.98 -9.71
CA LEU A 345 13.16 1.87 -8.57
C LEU A 345 11.99 2.85 -8.40
N PHE A 346 10.96 2.76 -9.26
CA PHE A 346 9.78 3.61 -9.17
C PHE A 346 8.62 2.88 -8.49
N TRP A 347 8.41 3.14 -7.20
CA TRP A 347 7.43 2.46 -6.34
C TRP A 347 6.29 3.40 -5.97
N ARG A 348 5.40 3.62 -6.92
CA ARG A 348 4.28 4.54 -6.71
C ARG A 348 3.40 4.12 -5.54
N TRP A 349 3.14 2.83 -5.40
CA TRP A 349 2.33 2.33 -4.29
C TRP A 349 2.84 2.81 -2.92
N HIS A 350 4.16 2.93 -2.74
CA HIS A 350 4.77 3.24 -1.45
C HIS A 350 4.54 4.69 -1.04
N TYR A 351 4.86 5.68 -1.89
CA TYR A 351 4.71 7.08 -1.50
C TYR A 351 3.23 7.51 -1.40
N GLU A 352 2.33 6.87 -2.16
CA GLU A 352 0.87 7.07 -2.03
C GLU A 352 0.32 6.43 -0.75
N ALA A 353 0.79 5.22 -0.41
CA ALA A 353 0.46 4.56 0.86
C ALA A 353 0.97 5.37 2.05
N ALA A 354 2.18 5.90 1.98
CA ALA A 354 2.78 6.69 3.05
C ALA A 354 2.00 7.98 3.28
N ALA A 355 1.66 8.70 2.20
CA ALA A 355 0.82 9.90 2.29
C ALA A 355 -0.54 9.60 2.94
N GLU A 356 -1.18 8.49 2.56
CA GLU A 356 -2.46 8.06 3.14
C GLU A 356 -2.32 7.61 4.60
N SER A 357 -1.30 6.81 4.93
CA SER A 357 -1.07 6.28 6.29
C SER A 357 -0.77 7.41 7.29
N MET A 358 0.01 8.42 6.90
CA MET A 358 0.24 9.60 7.73
C MET A 358 -1.06 10.36 8.04
N VAL A 359 -1.94 10.52 7.05
CA VAL A 359 -3.27 11.12 7.26
C VAL A 359 -4.12 10.26 8.19
N MET A 360 -4.04 8.93 8.06
CA MET A 360 -4.77 8.01 8.92
C MET A 360 -4.33 8.13 10.39
N THR A 361 -3.02 8.21 10.63
CA THR A 361 -2.44 8.40 11.96
C THR A 361 -2.88 9.72 12.58
N GLU A 362 -2.86 10.82 11.82
CA GLU A 362 -3.27 12.13 12.30
C GLU A 362 -4.75 12.19 12.73
N TYR A 363 -5.62 11.45 12.05
CA TYR A 363 -7.05 11.36 12.37
C TYR A 363 -7.39 10.18 13.29
N ASN A 364 -6.39 9.46 13.81
CA ASN A 364 -6.54 8.26 14.61
C ASN A 364 -7.57 7.27 14.01
N THR A 365 -7.42 6.96 12.72
CA THR A 365 -8.31 6.05 11.99
C THR A 365 -7.57 4.85 11.42
N GLN A 366 -8.24 3.70 11.37
CA GLN A 366 -7.68 2.47 10.82
C GLN A 366 -8.11 2.21 9.36
N GLU A 367 -8.94 3.10 8.81
CA GLU A 367 -9.51 2.99 7.47
C GLU A 367 -8.92 4.03 6.54
N ALA A 368 -8.26 3.54 5.49
CA ALA A 368 -7.81 4.35 4.37
C ALA A 368 -9.04 4.82 3.56
N VAL A 369 -9.05 6.09 3.17
CA VAL A 369 -10.06 6.66 2.28
C VAL A 369 -9.81 6.16 0.85
N VAL A 370 -8.54 6.14 0.44
CA VAL A 370 -8.07 5.64 -0.86
C VAL A 370 -6.91 4.66 -0.67
N TYR A 371 -6.52 3.94 -1.72
CA TYR A 371 -5.32 3.08 -1.71
C TYR A 371 -5.25 2.03 -0.58
N LYS A 372 -6.39 1.52 -0.12
CA LYS A 372 -6.48 0.52 0.96
C LYS A 372 -5.49 -0.65 0.79
N ASN A 373 -5.32 -1.15 -0.43
CA ASN A 373 -4.39 -2.24 -0.68
C ASN A 373 -2.93 -1.81 -0.53
N PHE A 374 -2.57 -0.57 -0.90
CA PHE A 374 -1.19 -0.08 -0.77
C PHE A 374 -0.87 0.13 0.71
N VAL A 375 -1.81 0.71 1.47
CA VAL A 375 -1.71 0.86 2.92
C VAL A 375 -1.60 -0.49 3.62
N ASN A 376 -2.29 -1.53 3.14
CA ASN A 376 -2.15 -2.87 3.72
C ASN A 376 -0.73 -3.43 3.53
N TYR A 377 -0.11 -3.27 2.35
CA TYR A 377 1.30 -3.68 2.16
C TYR A 377 2.26 -2.87 3.02
N LEU A 378 2.04 -1.56 3.12
CA LEU A 378 2.82 -0.68 3.98
C LEU A 378 2.78 -1.16 5.44
N ARG A 379 1.58 -1.44 5.96
CA ARG A 379 1.39 -1.97 7.33
C ARG A 379 2.07 -3.31 7.59
N SER A 380 2.04 -4.22 6.62
CA SER A 380 2.78 -5.49 6.72
C SER A 380 4.28 -5.25 6.84
N MET A 381 4.78 -4.31 6.05
CA MET A 381 6.19 -3.93 6.06
C MET A 381 6.57 -3.16 7.34
N ASP A 382 5.68 -2.31 7.87
CA ASP A 382 5.88 -1.63 9.16
C ASP A 382 5.86 -2.61 10.34
N LEU A 383 5.01 -3.65 10.31
CA LEU A 383 5.07 -4.72 11.32
C LEU A 383 6.45 -5.39 11.32
N ILE A 384 7.02 -5.66 10.14
CA ILE A 384 8.36 -6.24 10.00
C ILE A 384 9.43 -5.25 10.49
N ALA A 385 9.32 -3.98 10.12
CA ALA A 385 10.24 -2.92 10.53
C ALA A 385 10.24 -2.72 12.05
N LEU A 386 9.06 -2.65 12.68
CA LEU A 386 8.88 -2.43 14.11
C LEU A 386 9.54 -3.53 14.98
N ILE A 387 9.58 -4.77 14.47
CA ILE A 387 10.22 -5.87 15.19
C ILE A 387 11.75 -5.67 15.26
N ASN A 388 12.34 -4.93 14.33
CA ASN A 388 13.74 -4.51 14.43
C ASN A 388 13.86 -3.42 15.52
N PRO A 389 14.72 -3.61 16.54
CA PRO A 389 14.80 -2.70 17.70
C PRO A 389 15.27 -1.28 17.36
N ASN A 390 15.79 -1.06 16.15
CA ASN A 390 16.26 0.25 15.71
C ASN A 390 15.15 1.12 15.10
N TYR A 391 13.95 0.57 14.88
CA TYR A 391 12.87 1.25 14.17
C TYR A 391 11.58 1.24 14.97
N LYS A 392 10.80 2.31 14.78
CA LYS A 392 9.52 2.55 15.42
C LYS A 392 8.37 2.29 14.46
N GLU A 393 7.14 2.46 14.94
CA GLU A 393 5.98 2.56 14.07
C GLU A 393 6.16 3.68 13.04
N ASN A 394 5.62 3.46 11.84
CA ASN A 394 5.67 4.38 10.70
C ASN A 394 7.08 4.70 10.15
N ALA A 395 8.06 3.81 10.36
CA ALA A 395 9.43 4.01 9.88
C ALA A 395 9.48 4.14 8.34
N LEU A 396 8.59 3.45 7.61
CA LEU A 396 8.54 3.50 6.16
C LEU A 396 8.00 4.83 5.65
N GLU A 397 6.97 5.37 6.29
CA GLU A 397 6.45 6.72 6.02
C GLU A 397 7.53 7.76 6.28
N ILE A 398 8.24 7.67 7.40
CA ILE A 398 9.34 8.60 7.69
C ILE A 398 10.46 8.50 6.64
N SER A 399 10.75 7.29 6.15
CA SER A 399 11.75 7.09 5.10
C SER A 399 11.35 7.78 3.79
N SER A 400 10.06 7.83 3.45
CA SER A 400 9.61 8.49 2.22
C SER A 400 9.79 10.01 2.26
N LEU A 401 9.85 10.63 3.44
CA LEU A 401 10.01 12.08 3.58
C LEU A 401 11.42 12.60 3.25
N ASN A 402 12.42 11.74 3.23
CA ASN A 402 13.83 12.13 3.08
C ASN A 402 14.41 11.90 1.68
N ASN A 403 13.62 11.32 0.78
CA ASN A 403 13.99 10.99 -0.61
C ASN A 403 15.29 10.19 -0.76
N ASN A 404 15.58 9.30 0.18
CA ASN A 404 16.80 8.51 0.17
C ASN A 404 16.46 7.01 0.22
N PRO A 405 16.60 6.27 -0.90
CA PRO A 405 16.30 4.83 -0.93
C PRO A 405 17.18 4.00 0.02
N GLU A 406 18.35 4.50 0.42
CA GLU A 406 19.18 3.83 1.42
C GLU A 406 18.49 3.73 2.79
N ASP A 407 17.55 4.61 3.11
CA ASP A 407 16.84 4.52 4.39
C ASP A 407 15.88 3.33 4.41
N LEU A 408 15.27 2.98 3.27
CA LEU A 408 14.51 1.74 3.12
C LEU A 408 15.42 0.51 3.31
N PHE A 409 16.60 0.47 2.66
CA PHE A 409 17.51 -0.66 2.80
C PHE A 409 18.00 -0.85 4.24
N LYS A 410 18.25 0.24 4.97
CA LYS A 410 18.62 0.16 6.39
C LYS A 410 17.49 -0.40 7.25
N ILE A 411 16.23 0.01 7.02
CA ILE A 411 15.05 -0.49 7.77
C ILE A 411 15.00 -2.03 7.77
N PHE A 412 15.32 -2.63 6.62
CA PHE A 412 15.32 -4.08 6.43
C PHE A 412 16.69 -4.75 6.65
N ASN A 413 17.70 -4.03 7.15
CA ASN A 413 19.08 -4.50 7.28
C ASN A 413 19.64 -5.14 5.98
N ALA A 414 19.27 -4.58 4.82
CA ALA A 414 19.77 -5.03 3.52
C ALA A 414 21.14 -4.40 3.24
N GLU A 415 22.21 -5.06 3.70
CA GLU A 415 23.58 -4.53 3.65
C GLU A 415 24.29 -4.86 2.34
N THR A 416 24.04 -6.04 1.79
CA THR A 416 24.65 -6.50 0.54
C THR A 416 23.87 -6.06 -0.69
N LEU A 417 24.54 -6.00 -1.84
CA LEU A 417 23.88 -5.68 -3.11
C LEU A 417 22.74 -6.64 -3.43
N GLU A 418 22.90 -7.93 -3.13
CA GLU A 418 21.88 -8.94 -3.43
C GLU A 418 20.65 -8.81 -2.50
N GLU A 419 20.84 -8.48 -1.22
CA GLU A 419 19.70 -8.15 -0.32
C GLU A 419 18.96 -6.90 -0.79
N LYS A 420 19.70 -5.86 -1.23
CA LYS A 420 19.10 -4.65 -1.81
C LYS A 420 18.30 -4.98 -3.08
N LYS A 421 18.83 -5.83 -3.95
CA LYS A 421 18.11 -6.30 -5.15
C LYS A 421 16.86 -7.07 -4.78
N GLU A 422 16.90 -7.96 -3.79
CA GLU A 422 15.72 -8.67 -3.30
C GLU A 422 14.64 -7.71 -2.81
N LEU A 423 15.03 -6.66 -2.07
CA LEU A 423 14.09 -5.63 -1.63
C LEU A 423 13.53 -4.82 -2.81
N ILE A 424 14.34 -4.49 -3.82
CA ILE A 424 13.87 -3.82 -5.05
C ILE A 424 12.86 -4.72 -5.79
N LYS A 425 13.13 -6.03 -5.90
CA LYS A 425 12.18 -7.01 -6.47
C LYS A 425 10.86 -6.99 -5.70
N LEU A 426 10.90 -7.05 -4.37
CA LEU A 426 9.71 -6.93 -3.52
C LEU A 426 8.91 -5.67 -3.84
N MET A 427 9.57 -4.51 -3.78
CA MET A 427 8.92 -3.21 -3.96
C MET A 427 8.31 -3.05 -5.36
N TYR A 428 9.03 -3.49 -6.41
CA TYR A 428 8.55 -3.44 -7.79
C TYR A 428 7.40 -4.42 -8.04
N SER A 429 7.47 -5.64 -7.52
CA SER A 429 6.40 -6.63 -7.70
C SER A 429 5.11 -6.19 -6.99
N ILE A 430 5.19 -5.54 -5.82
CA ILE A 430 4.02 -4.91 -5.20
C ILE A 430 3.43 -3.86 -6.14
N ASP A 431 4.26 -2.99 -6.74
CA ASP A 431 3.79 -1.99 -7.71
C ASP A 431 3.09 -2.63 -8.93
N TYR A 432 3.68 -3.70 -9.49
CA TYR A 432 3.09 -4.46 -10.59
C TYR A 432 1.71 -5.03 -10.23
N LEU A 433 1.56 -5.61 -9.02
CA LEU A 433 0.27 -6.13 -8.55
C LEU A 433 -0.80 -5.05 -8.45
N GLN A 434 -0.39 -3.85 -8.04
CA GLN A 434 -1.26 -2.77 -7.62
C GLN A 434 -1.68 -1.83 -8.76
N ILE A 435 -0.77 -1.53 -9.70
CA ILE A 435 -0.94 -0.42 -10.66
C ILE A 435 -1.01 -0.89 -12.12
N GLU A 436 -0.84 -2.18 -12.38
CA GLU A 436 -0.75 -2.76 -13.74
C GLU A 436 0.34 -2.09 -14.58
N ARG A 437 1.56 -2.58 -14.38
CA ARG A 437 2.79 -2.10 -14.99
C ARG A 437 2.99 -2.73 -16.37
N GLU A 438 2.62 -2.00 -17.43
CA GLU A 438 2.77 -2.45 -18.83
C GLU A 438 4.25 -2.51 -19.26
N ASP A 439 5.14 -1.76 -18.60
CA ASP A 439 6.57 -1.71 -18.91
C ASP A 439 7.25 -3.10 -18.86
N LEU A 440 6.94 -3.92 -17.85
CA LEU A 440 7.46 -5.29 -17.77
C LEU A 440 6.99 -6.18 -18.93
N GLU A 441 5.73 -6.01 -19.34
CA GLU A 441 5.12 -6.82 -20.40
C GLU A 441 5.71 -6.47 -21.76
N GLU A 442 5.88 -5.17 -22.01
CA GLU A 442 6.52 -4.66 -23.22
C GLU A 442 7.98 -5.12 -23.31
N GLU A 443 8.74 -5.04 -22.21
CA GLU A 443 10.14 -5.46 -22.18
C GLU A 443 10.31 -6.95 -22.45
N TYR A 444 9.52 -7.79 -21.80
CA TYR A 444 9.54 -9.23 -22.05
C TYR A 444 9.17 -9.59 -23.50
N GLU A 445 8.16 -8.92 -24.08
CA GLU A 445 7.78 -9.15 -25.47
C GLU A 445 8.90 -8.71 -26.43
N ASN A 446 9.59 -7.60 -26.13
CA ASN A 446 10.71 -7.10 -26.91
C ASN A 446 11.91 -8.06 -26.87
N GLU A 447 12.29 -8.54 -25.68
CA GLU A 447 13.48 -9.40 -25.50
C GLU A 447 13.24 -10.85 -25.95
N THR A 448 12.04 -11.39 -25.77
CA THR A 448 11.75 -12.80 -26.08
C THR A 448 10.99 -13.03 -27.38
N GLY A 449 10.29 -12.01 -27.89
CA GLY A 449 9.32 -12.13 -28.99
C GLY A 449 8.03 -12.87 -28.62
N ASN A 450 7.81 -13.19 -27.33
CA ASN A 450 6.62 -13.86 -26.84
C ASN A 450 5.76 -12.91 -26.00
N THR A 451 4.44 -13.09 -26.05
CA THR A 451 3.52 -12.35 -25.19
C THR A 451 3.37 -13.03 -23.83
N PHE A 452 3.02 -12.27 -22.79
CA PHE A 452 2.62 -12.81 -21.49
C PHE A 452 1.50 -13.85 -21.64
N GLU A 453 1.68 -15.04 -21.05
CA GLU A 453 0.67 -16.11 -21.15
C GLU A 453 -0.62 -15.77 -20.38
N SER A 454 -0.49 -15.16 -19.20
CA SER A 454 -1.62 -14.70 -18.38
C SER A 454 -1.17 -13.71 -17.30
N ARG A 455 -1.62 -12.45 -17.39
CA ARG A 455 -1.38 -11.43 -16.35
C ARG A 455 -1.88 -11.88 -14.97
N LEU A 456 -2.99 -12.61 -14.92
CA LEU A 456 -3.53 -13.12 -13.65
C LEU A 456 -2.58 -14.15 -13.01
N GLN A 457 -2.04 -15.08 -13.80
CA GLN A 457 -1.10 -16.08 -13.31
C GLN A 457 0.17 -15.43 -12.76
N VAL A 458 0.73 -14.48 -13.50
CA VAL A 458 1.91 -13.70 -13.09
C VAL A 458 1.66 -12.98 -11.76
N LYS A 459 0.48 -12.36 -11.59
CA LYS A 459 0.11 -11.74 -10.31
C LYS A 459 0.09 -12.76 -9.16
N TYR A 460 -0.33 -14.00 -9.36
CA TYR A 460 -0.29 -15.03 -8.31
C TYR A 460 1.13 -15.49 -8.00
N GLU A 461 1.96 -15.73 -9.02
CA GLU A 461 3.38 -16.10 -8.85
C GLU A 461 4.18 -14.98 -8.14
N MET A 462 3.91 -13.71 -8.48
CA MET A 462 4.48 -12.55 -7.77
C MET A 462 4.00 -12.47 -6.32
N LYS A 463 2.70 -12.67 -6.05
CA LYS A 463 2.17 -12.67 -4.68
C LYS A 463 2.85 -13.71 -3.80
N LYS A 464 3.06 -14.93 -4.31
CA LYS A 464 3.86 -15.96 -3.61
C LYS A 464 5.22 -15.38 -3.20
N SER A 465 5.98 -14.88 -4.18
CA SER A 465 7.34 -14.37 -4.00
C SER A 465 7.38 -13.24 -2.98
N ILE A 466 6.43 -12.29 -3.08
CA ILE A 466 6.25 -11.20 -2.11
C ILE A 466 6.05 -11.74 -0.69
N CYS A 467 5.13 -12.69 -0.51
CA CYS A 467 4.81 -13.23 0.81
C CYS A 467 5.98 -14.00 1.44
N VAL A 468 6.76 -14.71 0.63
CA VAL A 468 7.97 -15.42 1.08
C VAL A 468 9.04 -14.43 1.52
N THR A 469 9.29 -13.38 0.74
CA THR A 469 10.24 -12.32 1.11
C THR A 469 9.81 -11.59 2.38
N LEU A 470 8.53 -11.25 2.53
CA LEU A 470 7.99 -10.68 3.77
C LEU A 470 8.23 -11.62 4.97
N ALA A 471 8.01 -12.92 4.81
CA ALA A 471 8.25 -13.91 5.85
C ALA A 471 9.75 -14.01 6.22
N LYS A 472 10.65 -13.99 5.23
CA LYS A 472 12.11 -13.96 5.48
C LYS A 472 12.49 -12.79 6.38
N TYR A 473 12.10 -11.56 6.01
CA TYR A 473 12.42 -10.38 6.80
C TYR A 473 11.75 -10.38 8.17
N PHE A 474 10.50 -10.83 8.26
CA PHE A 474 9.80 -10.99 9.55
C PHE A 474 10.58 -11.88 10.52
N TYR A 475 10.92 -13.11 10.10
CA TYR A 475 11.62 -14.05 10.98
C TYR A 475 13.08 -13.64 11.23
N LYS A 476 13.76 -13.02 10.27
CA LYS A 476 15.11 -12.43 10.45
C LYS A 476 15.09 -11.37 11.55
N ASN A 477 14.16 -10.41 11.47
CA ASN A 477 14.03 -9.35 12.46
C ASN A 477 13.58 -9.88 13.82
N LEU A 478 12.68 -10.87 13.85
CA LEU A 478 12.23 -11.49 15.10
C LEU A 478 13.37 -12.26 15.79
N ALA A 479 14.20 -12.98 15.03
CA ALA A 479 15.38 -13.64 15.57
C ALA A 479 16.38 -12.64 16.17
N GLU A 480 16.61 -11.51 15.49
CA GLU A 480 17.46 -10.42 15.99
C GLU A 480 16.88 -9.82 17.28
N ARG A 481 15.57 -9.62 17.34
CA ARG A 481 14.90 -9.09 18.53
C ARG A 481 15.06 -10.00 19.73
N ILE A 482 14.83 -11.31 19.57
CA ILE A 482 14.97 -12.31 20.65
C ILE A 482 16.42 -12.41 21.12
N LYS A 483 17.39 -12.22 20.21
CA LYS A 483 18.82 -12.24 20.57
C LYS A 483 19.21 -11.08 21.49
N ASN A 484 18.65 -9.89 21.24
CA ASN A 484 19.07 -8.66 21.90
C ASN A 484 18.20 -8.25 23.09
N ASP A 485 16.93 -8.66 23.10
CA ASP A 485 15.93 -8.29 24.11
C ASP A 485 15.35 -9.50 24.85
N ASN A 486 14.74 -9.23 26.00
CA ASN A 486 14.02 -10.25 26.77
C ASN A 486 12.62 -10.49 26.19
N VAL A 487 12.56 -11.26 25.11
CA VAL A 487 11.31 -11.65 24.44
C VAL A 487 10.82 -13.00 24.98
N THR A 488 9.54 -13.08 25.35
CA THR A 488 8.93 -14.33 25.85
C THR A 488 8.40 -15.21 24.71
N LEU A 489 8.26 -16.51 24.94
CA LEU A 489 7.60 -17.41 23.97
C LEU A 489 6.16 -16.97 23.64
N GLU A 490 5.45 -16.40 24.63
CA GLU A 490 4.11 -15.85 24.47
C GLU A 490 4.11 -14.70 23.45
N ASP A 491 5.07 -13.77 23.56
CA ASP A 491 5.23 -12.66 22.61
C ASP A 491 5.58 -13.16 21.20
N ILE A 492 6.49 -14.13 21.10
CA ILE A 492 6.90 -14.74 19.83
C ILE A 492 5.70 -15.37 19.12
N PHE A 493 4.96 -16.23 19.81
CA PHE A 493 3.79 -16.88 19.22
C PHE A 493 2.69 -15.89 18.87
N TYR A 494 2.49 -14.87 19.71
CA TYR A 494 1.54 -13.82 19.41
C TYR A 494 1.88 -13.10 18.11
N LEU A 495 3.13 -12.65 17.95
CA LEU A 495 3.60 -11.94 16.76
C LEU A 495 3.52 -12.80 15.51
N ILE A 496 3.89 -14.09 15.59
CA ILE A 496 3.73 -15.01 14.45
C ILE A 496 2.25 -15.09 14.05
N ASN A 497 1.32 -15.20 14.99
CA ASN A 497 -0.11 -15.24 14.65
C ASN A 497 -0.63 -13.89 14.12
N VAL A 498 -0.12 -12.75 14.61
CA VAL A 498 -0.42 -11.42 14.03
C VAL A 498 0.04 -11.36 12.58
N PHE A 499 1.29 -11.75 12.33
CA PHE A 499 1.89 -11.74 11.00
C PHE A 499 1.17 -12.70 10.04
N GLU A 500 0.87 -13.93 10.46
CA GLU A 500 0.10 -14.88 9.63
C GLU A 500 -1.30 -14.37 9.32
N SER A 501 -1.95 -13.71 10.27
CA SER A 501 -3.24 -13.06 10.04
C SER A 501 -3.15 -11.95 9.00
N ASP A 502 -2.14 -11.10 9.12
CA ASP A 502 -1.90 -10.00 8.19
C ASP A 502 -1.53 -10.51 6.79
N LEU A 503 -0.64 -11.50 6.71
CA LEU A 503 -0.22 -12.14 5.46
C LEU A 503 -1.39 -12.81 4.73
N ASN A 504 -2.33 -13.42 5.45
CA ASN A 504 -3.55 -13.98 4.88
C ASN A 504 -4.43 -12.93 4.18
N THR A 505 -4.29 -11.63 4.47
CA THR A 505 -5.03 -10.59 3.75
C THR A 505 -4.49 -10.36 2.33
N HIS A 506 -3.24 -10.75 2.09
CA HIS A 506 -2.58 -10.68 0.77
C HIS A 506 -2.76 -11.97 -0.04
N ILE A 507 -2.87 -13.10 0.67
CA ILE A 507 -3.09 -14.45 0.11
C ILE A 507 -4.58 -14.73 0.03
N LEU A 508 -5.21 -14.39 -1.10
CA LEU A 508 -6.60 -14.75 -1.34
C LEU A 508 -6.68 -16.18 -1.87
N TYR A 509 -7.02 -17.10 -0.98
CA TYR A 509 -7.51 -18.44 -1.33
C TYR A 509 -8.87 -18.29 -2.01
N ASP A 510 -8.86 -18.11 -3.31
CA ASP A 510 -10.10 -18.17 -4.08
C ASP A 510 -10.35 -19.62 -4.49
N GLU A 511 -11.17 -20.33 -3.70
CA GLU A 511 -11.58 -21.72 -3.96
C GLU A 511 -12.15 -21.92 -5.38
N ALA A 512 -12.58 -20.83 -6.03
CA ALA A 512 -13.19 -20.83 -7.35
C ALA A 512 -12.23 -20.89 -8.54
N TYR A 513 -10.90 -20.93 -8.33
CA TYR A 513 -9.92 -20.86 -9.42
C TYR A 513 -9.10 -22.14 -9.67
N ASP A 514 -8.51 -22.14 -10.89
CA ASP A 514 -7.69 -23.13 -11.59
C ASP A 514 -6.69 -23.91 -10.71
N GLU A 515 -6.39 -25.17 -11.08
CA GLU A 515 -5.43 -26.05 -10.41
C GLU A 515 -4.03 -25.43 -10.30
N SER A 516 -3.66 -24.59 -11.28
CA SER A 516 -2.39 -23.85 -11.30
C SER A 516 -2.24 -22.92 -10.08
N ILE A 517 -3.27 -22.16 -9.74
CA ILE A 517 -3.27 -21.20 -8.63
C ILE A 517 -3.22 -21.92 -7.28
N LYS A 518 -3.93 -23.05 -7.16
CA LYS A 518 -3.85 -23.89 -5.94
C LYS A 518 -2.44 -24.43 -5.72
N LYS A 519 -1.75 -24.80 -6.80
CA LYS A 519 -0.37 -25.27 -6.74
C LYS A 519 0.58 -24.17 -6.26
N GLU A 520 0.44 -22.95 -6.75
CA GLU A 520 1.25 -21.81 -6.27
C GLU A 520 1.01 -21.50 -4.79
N ASN A 521 -0.23 -21.60 -4.32
CA ASN A 521 -0.53 -21.44 -2.89
C ASN A 521 0.13 -22.56 -2.04
N ILE A 522 0.10 -23.81 -2.49
CA ILE A 522 0.77 -24.91 -1.79
C ILE A 522 2.29 -24.66 -1.73
N TYR A 523 2.91 -24.22 -2.82
CA TYR A 523 4.35 -23.90 -2.82
C TYR A 523 4.69 -22.76 -1.86
N PHE A 524 3.89 -21.69 -1.85
CA PHE A 524 4.03 -20.62 -0.85
C PHE A 524 4.01 -21.20 0.59
N LEU A 525 3.01 -22.05 0.88
CA LEU A 525 2.84 -22.63 2.20
C LEU A 525 4.02 -23.52 2.61
N GLU A 526 4.58 -24.28 1.67
CA GLU A 526 5.78 -25.10 1.89
C GLU A 526 7.01 -24.25 2.24
N GLU A 527 7.27 -23.20 1.45
CA GLU A 527 8.40 -22.30 1.67
C GLU A 527 8.25 -21.56 3.01
N TYR A 528 7.06 -21.05 3.31
CA TYR A 528 6.77 -20.40 4.59
C TYR A 528 7.02 -21.33 5.78
N ILE A 529 6.49 -22.57 5.72
CA ILE A 529 6.66 -23.55 6.81
C ILE A 529 8.13 -23.94 6.97
N THR A 530 8.88 -24.02 5.88
CA THR A 530 10.32 -24.34 5.94
C THR A 530 11.08 -23.22 6.67
N ILE A 531 10.78 -21.95 6.40
CA ILE A 531 11.34 -20.81 7.15
C ILE A 531 10.94 -20.90 8.63
N GLN A 532 9.67 -21.13 8.92
CA GLN A 532 9.16 -21.25 10.29
C GLN A 532 9.78 -22.43 11.06
N ASP A 533 9.96 -23.59 10.43
CA ASP A 533 10.59 -24.77 11.03
C ASP A 533 12.05 -24.48 11.40
N ASN A 534 12.80 -23.83 10.51
CA ASN A 534 14.18 -23.43 10.82
C ASN A 534 14.24 -22.39 11.95
N PHE A 535 13.28 -21.48 12.02
CA PHE A 535 13.14 -20.58 13.16
C PHE A 535 12.82 -21.33 14.47
N PHE A 536 11.90 -22.29 14.45
CA PHE A 536 11.60 -23.11 15.63
C PHE A 536 12.77 -24.00 16.06
N ARG A 537 13.60 -24.50 15.13
CA ARG A 537 14.86 -25.18 15.45
C ARG A 537 15.83 -24.29 16.21
N MET A 538 15.93 -23.02 15.83
CA MET A 538 16.76 -22.04 16.54
C MET A 538 16.27 -21.87 17.99
N LEU A 539 14.97 -21.73 18.19
CA LEU A 539 14.36 -21.64 19.52
C LEU A 539 14.59 -22.90 20.35
N ALA A 540 14.29 -24.07 19.77
CA ALA A 540 14.42 -25.37 20.43
C ALA A 540 15.85 -25.63 20.90
N SER A 541 16.82 -25.43 20.00
CA SER A 541 18.25 -25.65 20.27
C SER A 541 18.76 -24.75 21.39
N SER A 542 18.29 -23.50 21.44
CA SER A 542 18.76 -22.53 22.44
C SER A 542 18.12 -22.72 23.82
N ASN A 543 16.95 -23.35 23.89
CA ASN A 543 16.20 -23.54 25.14
C ASN A 543 16.23 -25.00 25.63
N ASN A 544 17.04 -25.87 24.99
CA ASN A 544 17.14 -27.30 25.29
C ASN A 544 15.77 -28.00 25.27
N LEU A 545 14.96 -27.66 24.27
CA LEU A 545 13.66 -28.24 23.97
C LEU A 545 13.73 -29.04 22.67
N ASP A 546 12.80 -29.95 22.46
CA ASP A 546 12.65 -30.61 21.15
C ASP A 546 11.94 -29.67 20.16
N GLU A 547 12.30 -29.75 18.87
CA GLU A 547 11.63 -28.95 17.82
C GLU A 547 10.12 -29.23 17.80
N ASN A 548 9.70 -30.49 17.95
CA ASN A 548 8.29 -30.84 17.98
C ASN A 548 7.58 -30.27 19.22
N GLU A 549 8.31 -30.12 20.33
CA GLU A 549 7.75 -29.49 21.53
C GLU A 549 7.42 -28.01 21.25
N ILE A 550 8.34 -27.23 20.67
CA ILE A 550 8.06 -25.84 20.27
C ILE A 550 6.88 -25.76 19.30
N VAL A 551 6.83 -26.64 18.30
CA VAL A 551 5.74 -26.70 17.31
C VAL A 551 4.39 -27.02 17.98
N ASP A 552 4.35 -27.98 18.90
CA ASP A 552 3.15 -28.33 19.65
C ASP A 552 2.69 -27.18 20.55
N LEU A 553 3.64 -26.49 21.19
CA LEU A 553 3.33 -25.31 21.99
C LEU A 553 2.70 -24.22 21.12
N PHE A 554 3.30 -23.89 19.97
CA PHE A 554 2.75 -22.93 19.01
C PHE A 554 1.36 -23.35 18.48
N ASN A 555 1.18 -24.61 18.11
CA ASN A 555 -0.11 -25.12 17.62
C ASN A 555 -1.20 -25.12 18.69
N SER A 556 -0.84 -25.21 19.97
CA SER A 556 -1.76 -25.10 21.11
C SER A 556 -2.01 -23.66 21.57
N TYR A 557 -1.18 -22.71 21.12
CA TYR A 557 -1.23 -21.33 21.56
C TYR A 557 -2.55 -20.63 21.17
N ALA A 558 -3.01 -19.80 22.08
CA ALA A 558 -4.24 -19.03 22.01
C ALA A 558 -3.91 -17.55 22.09
N MET A 559 -4.28 -16.74 21.08
CA MET A 559 -4.05 -15.29 21.10
C MET A 559 -4.90 -14.55 22.13
N VAL A 560 -6.03 -15.15 22.55
CA VAL A 560 -6.97 -14.59 23.52
C VAL A 560 -7.30 -15.65 24.55
N ILE A 561 -7.23 -15.27 25.83
CA ILE A 561 -7.54 -16.14 26.97
C ILE A 561 -8.63 -15.54 27.83
N GLN A 562 -9.34 -16.41 28.53
CA GLN A 562 -10.36 -16.01 29.49
C GLN A 562 -9.73 -15.85 30.88
N GLY A 563 -9.86 -14.67 31.48
CA GLY A 563 -9.48 -14.38 32.86
C GLY A 563 -10.36 -15.10 33.88
N GLU A 564 -9.91 -15.10 35.13
CA GLU A 564 -10.63 -15.73 36.25
C GLU A 564 -12.00 -15.08 36.53
N ASP A 565 -12.13 -13.79 36.22
CA ASP A 565 -13.36 -13.01 36.30
C ASP A 565 -14.31 -13.24 35.10
N GLY A 566 -13.91 -14.08 34.15
CA GLY A 566 -14.66 -14.40 32.94
C GLY A 566 -14.45 -13.41 31.79
N THR A 567 -13.66 -12.34 31.97
CA THR A 567 -13.30 -11.39 30.90
C THR A 567 -12.31 -12.01 29.92
N TYR A 568 -12.25 -11.50 28.70
CA TYR A 568 -11.28 -11.94 27.69
C TYR A 568 -10.18 -10.91 27.55
N ARG A 569 -8.93 -11.38 27.48
CA ARG A 569 -7.76 -10.54 27.23
C ARG A 569 -6.83 -11.18 26.21
N ARG A 570 -6.01 -10.36 25.55
CA ARG A 570 -4.91 -10.84 24.72
C ARG A 570 -3.94 -11.64 25.60
N ASN A 571 -3.49 -12.78 25.09
CA ASN A 571 -2.49 -13.63 25.74
C ASN A 571 -1.11 -13.17 25.31
N VAL A 572 -0.76 -11.92 25.64
CA VAL A 572 0.53 -11.34 25.27
C VAL A 572 0.93 -10.23 26.25
N GLY A 573 2.24 -10.02 26.43
CA GLY A 573 2.79 -8.89 27.18
C GLY A 573 3.31 -7.76 26.27
N LEU A 574 4.20 -8.11 25.33
CA LEU A 574 4.98 -7.15 24.52
C LEU A 574 5.62 -6.05 25.37
N ASN A 575 6.14 -6.40 26.55
CA ASN A 575 6.66 -5.44 27.52
C ASN A 575 7.94 -4.73 27.05
N TRP A 576 8.58 -5.25 26.01
CA TRP A 576 9.78 -4.71 25.36
C TRP A 576 9.47 -3.68 24.26
N LEU A 577 8.18 -3.38 24.03
CA LEU A 577 7.72 -2.30 23.15
C LEU A 577 7.23 -1.09 23.95
N GLU A 578 7.23 0.09 23.33
CA GLU A 578 6.53 1.28 23.81
C GLU A 578 4.99 1.11 23.68
N ASP A 579 4.22 1.98 24.34
CA ASP A 579 2.75 1.90 24.32
C ASP A 579 2.17 2.08 22.91
N THR A 580 2.72 3.01 22.13
CA THR A 580 2.26 3.29 20.76
C THR A 580 2.56 2.13 19.81
N GLU A 581 3.72 1.49 19.96
CA GLU A 581 4.13 0.30 19.22
C GLU A 581 3.23 -0.91 19.53
N ARG A 582 2.89 -1.12 20.81
CA ARG A 582 1.90 -2.14 21.21
C ARG A 582 0.54 -1.87 20.61
N GLU A 583 0.08 -0.62 20.66
CA GLU A 583 -1.19 -0.21 20.08
C GLU A 583 -1.24 -0.48 18.57
N PHE A 584 -0.16 -0.17 17.84
CA PHE A 584 -0.05 -0.49 16.42
C PHE A 584 -0.26 -2.00 16.15
N ILE A 585 0.48 -2.88 16.85
CA ILE A 585 0.35 -4.34 16.70
C ILE A 585 -1.07 -4.79 17.05
N PHE A 586 -1.65 -4.21 18.11
CA PHE A 586 -2.99 -4.58 18.53
C PHE A 586 -4.06 -4.19 17.52
N ASN A 587 -3.85 -3.08 16.83
CA ASN A 587 -4.72 -2.52 15.80
C ASN A 587 -4.65 -3.26 14.47
N LEU A 588 -3.61 -4.06 14.21
CA LEU A 588 -3.57 -4.93 13.02
C LEU A 588 -4.62 -6.05 13.07
N LEU A 589 -5.03 -6.49 14.27
CA LEU A 589 -5.94 -7.61 14.48
C LEU A 589 -7.42 -7.26 14.65
N THR A 590 -7.77 -5.97 14.73
CA THR A 590 -9.11 -5.50 15.13
C THR A 590 -10.23 -5.82 14.11
N LYS A 591 -9.93 -6.36 12.92
CA LYS A 591 -10.93 -6.54 11.86
C LYS A 591 -11.71 -7.87 11.86
N ASN A 592 -11.34 -8.87 12.66
CA ASN A 592 -12.24 -9.99 13.06
C ASN A 592 -11.48 -10.99 13.96
N ILE A 593 -11.65 -10.90 15.28
CA ILE A 593 -11.12 -11.93 16.20
C ILE A 593 -11.67 -13.33 15.91
N THR A 594 -12.82 -13.40 15.25
CA THR A 594 -13.51 -14.65 14.88
C THR A 594 -13.07 -15.25 13.54
N SER A 595 -12.30 -14.54 12.69
CA SER A 595 -11.75 -15.12 11.45
C SER A 595 -10.46 -15.91 11.66
N PHE A 596 -9.86 -15.84 12.85
CA PHE A 596 -8.60 -16.49 13.22
C PHE A 596 -8.79 -17.98 13.49
N THR A 597 -9.09 -18.73 12.43
CA THR A 597 -9.44 -20.14 12.59
C THR A 597 -8.30 -21.11 12.23
N ASN A 598 -7.31 -20.71 11.40
CA ASN A 598 -6.18 -21.57 11.05
C ASN A 598 -4.85 -20.80 10.94
N ASN A 599 -3.81 -21.27 11.65
CA ASN A 599 -2.42 -20.88 11.38
C ASN A 599 -1.97 -21.46 10.03
N ILE A 600 -0.94 -20.88 9.41
CA ILE A 600 -0.48 -21.28 8.06
C ILE A 600 -0.14 -22.78 8.00
N ARG A 601 0.46 -23.32 9.06
CA ARG A 601 0.77 -24.75 9.18
C ARG A 601 -0.47 -25.64 9.06
N ASN A 602 -1.57 -25.28 9.72
CA ASN A 602 -2.83 -26.01 9.60
C ASN A 602 -3.42 -25.90 8.20
N MET A 603 -3.30 -24.73 7.56
CA MET A 603 -3.75 -24.53 6.18
C MET A 603 -2.98 -25.45 5.23
N TYR A 604 -1.65 -25.50 5.32
CA TYR A 604 -0.83 -26.42 4.53
C TYR A 604 -1.24 -27.87 4.70
N ASN A 605 -1.45 -28.31 5.95
CA ASN A 605 -1.88 -29.68 6.23
C ASN A 605 -3.23 -29.98 5.58
N VAL A 606 -4.18 -29.05 5.58
CA VAL A 606 -5.49 -29.25 4.93
C VAL A 606 -5.35 -29.27 3.40
N GLU A 607 -4.65 -28.30 2.81
CA GLU A 607 -4.53 -28.14 1.35
C GLU A 607 -3.69 -29.25 0.70
N SER A 608 -2.55 -29.62 1.29
CA SER A 608 -1.68 -30.69 0.78
C SER A 608 -2.36 -32.06 0.74
N HIS A 609 -3.20 -32.36 1.74
CA HIS A 609 -3.98 -33.59 1.79
C HIS A 609 -5.12 -33.61 0.76
N GLN A 610 -5.66 -32.45 0.37
CA GLN A 610 -6.63 -32.35 -0.71
C GLN A 610 -5.98 -32.53 -2.08
N TYR A 611 -4.78 -31.97 -2.29
CA TYR A 611 -4.06 -32.08 -3.56
C TYR A 611 -3.51 -33.49 -3.85
N THR A 612 -3.13 -34.23 -2.80
CA THR A 612 -2.58 -35.59 -2.94
C THR A 612 -3.66 -36.65 -3.27
N ARG A 613 -4.95 -36.31 -3.14
CA ARG A 613 -6.09 -37.20 -3.42
C ARG A 613 -6.67 -36.94 -4.79
#